data_AF-A0A9D7JZI4-F1
#
_entry.id   AF-A0A9D7JZI4-F1
#
_cell.length_a   1.000
_cell.length_b   1.000
_cell.length_c   1.000
_cell.angle_alpha   90.00
_cell.angle_beta   90.00
_cell.angle_gamma   90.00
#
_symmetry.space_group_name_H-M   'P 1'
#
loop_
_entity.id
_entity.type
_entity.pdbx_description
1 polymer ?
#
loop_
_entity_poly.entity_id
_entity_poly.type
_entity_poly.pdbx_seq_one_letter_code
_entity_poly.pdbx_strand_id
1 'polypeptide(L)'
;MNYYPLGDNAARQLIDAITVFDEYRRVQQLARKFAGGMYWKRQAGGEYEYLVKTLPDNRQQRIGPRSAETEQAYASFTGGKAETEARLRTLKAAFIDAERTNKALKVGRVPNMVVDVMQALEDAGLGEHFTVVGTHALYAYETAAGVRIVSDALATQDVDLLWDARKRVRFVTDLDRVDASVLKVLQRADKSFIRHTEKVETAINAKGFEVDFLRRQPEGDDPHPFRFSSDEEDLWPIQAARASVLTSAPRFEHAVISATGRMALMRTVAPQTFIEFKLWMAEHALDRPEMKRRRDLRQADIVQELLDTRLLVA
;
A
#
# COMPACT_ATOMS: atom_id res chain seq x y z
N MET A 1 -1.08 -9.61 29.85
CA MET A 1 -2.16 -9.32 28.87
C MET A 1 -1.49 -8.79 27.61
N ASN A 2 -1.78 -9.39 26.46
CA ASN A 2 -1.07 -9.16 25.20
C ASN A 2 -1.70 -8.04 24.34
N TYR A 3 -2.98 -7.76 24.56
CA TYR A 3 -3.73 -6.70 23.91
C TYR A 3 -4.92 -6.27 24.78
N TYR A 4 -5.54 -5.15 24.44
CA TYR A 4 -6.77 -4.63 25.06
C TYR A 4 -7.83 -4.39 23.98
N PRO A 5 -9.12 -4.68 24.21
CA PRO A 5 -10.17 -4.32 23.26
C PRO A 5 -10.24 -2.79 23.07
N LEU A 6 -10.61 -2.34 21.87
CA LEU A 6 -10.97 -0.94 21.68
C LEU A 6 -12.25 -0.62 22.46
N GLY A 7 -12.34 0.59 23.01
CA GLY A 7 -13.58 1.04 23.63
C GLY A 7 -14.71 1.18 22.61
N ASP A 8 -15.96 0.97 23.03
CA ASP A 8 -17.13 0.83 22.15
C ASP A 8 -17.27 1.92 21.07
N ASN A 9 -17.01 3.17 21.43
CA ASN A 9 -17.08 4.28 20.46
C ASN A 9 -15.98 4.19 19.40
N ALA A 10 -14.76 3.82 19.79
CA ALA A 10 -13.65 3.63 18.86
C ALA A 10 -13.87 2.39 17.99
N ALA A 11 -14.41 1.30 18.55
CA ALA A 11 -14.75 0.09 17.80
C ALA A 11 -15.86 0.34 16.76
N ARG A 12 -16.93 1.06 17.12
CA ARG A 12 -17.98 1.46 16.17
C ARG A 12 -17.41 2.34 15.05
N GLN A 13 -16.65 3.36 15.42
CA GLN A 13 -16.03 4.25 14.45
C GLN A 13 -15.06 3.51 13.53
N LEU A 14 -14.33 2.53 14.03
CA LEU A 14 -13.44 1.70 13.21
C LEU A 14 -14.21 1.00 12.09
N ILE A 15 -15.32 0.35 12.42
CA ILE A 15 -16.18 -0.36 11.45
C ILE A 15 -16.72 0.61 10.39
N ASP A 16 -17.24 1.76 10.83
CA ASP A 16 -17.81 2.78 9.94
C ASP A 16 -16.71 3.36 9.02
N ALA A 17 -15.54 3.66 9.56
CA ALA A 17 -14.42 4.22 8.81
C ALA A 17 -13.87 3.23 7.77
N ILE A 18 -13.70 1.95 8.12
CA ILE A 18 -13.26 0.92 7.15
C ILE A 18 -14.25 0.80 6.00
N THR A 19 -15.55 0.80 6.28
CA THR A 19 -16.60 0.72 5.25
C THR A 19 -16.48 1.88 4.25
N VAL A 20 -16.32 3.11 4.75
CA VAL A 20 -16.14 4.29 3.90
C VAL A 20 -14.82 4.24 3.12
N PHE A 21 -13.74 3.79 3.76
CA PHE A 21 -12.42 3.65 3.15
C PHE A 21 -12.40 2.69 1.97
N ASP A 22 -12.93 1.48 2.17
CA ASP A 22 -12.93 0.43 1.15
C ASP A 22 -13.77 0.84 -0.06
N GLU A 23 -14.94 1.43 0.19
CA GLU A 23 -15.80 1.94 -0.88
C GLU A 23 -15.16 3.13 -1.61
N TYR A 24 -14.51 4.05 -0.88
CA TYR A 24 -13.75 5.14 -1.49
C TYR A 24 -12.64 4.62 -2.42
N ARG A 25 -11.85 3.64 -1.97
CA ARG A 25 -10.77 3.04 -2.78
C ARG A 25 -11.31 2.28 -3.99
N ARG A 26 -12.37 1.50 -3.82
CA ARG A 26 -13.02 0.77 -4.93
C ARG A 26 -13.52 1.75 -6.01
N VAL A 27 -14.18 2.83 -5.61
CA VAL A 27 -14.67 3.86 -6.53
C VAL A 27 -13.53 4.65 -7.15
N GLN A 28 -12.44 4.91 -6.42
CA GLN A 28 -11.23 5.54 -6.97
C GLN A 28 -10.60 4.67 -8.07
N GLN A 29 -10.51 3.35 -7.87
CA GLN A 29 -10.04 2.41 -8.90
C GLN A 29 -11.00 2.35 -10.10
N LEU A 30 -12.32 2.39 -9.87
CA LEU A 30 -13.32 2.47 -10.94
C LEU A 30 -13.15 3.75 -11.76
N ALA A 31 -12.92 4.90 -11.11
CA ALA A 31 -12.72 6.19 -11.77
C ALA A 31 -11.52 6.18 -12.73
N ARG A 32 -10.47 5.40 -12.44
CA ARG A 32 -9.32 5.22 -13.35
C ARG A 32 -9.73 4.64 -14.72
N LYS A 33 -10.82 3.87 -14.82
CA LYS A 33 -11.34 3.36 -16.11
C LYS A 33 -11.88 4.47 -17.02
N PHE A 34 -12.31 5.58 -16.42
CA PHE A 34 -12.84 6.76 -17.10
C PHE A 34 -11.82 7.91 -17.20
N ALA A 35 -10.55 7.63 -16.88
CA ALA A 35 -9.50 8.64 -16.93
C ALA A 35 -9.28 9.19 -18.35
N GLY A 36 -8.91 10.46 -18.42
CA GLY A 36 -8.83 11.21 -19.67
C GLY A 36 -10.21 11.70 -20.12
N GLY A 37 -10.48 11.67 -21.42
CA GLY A 37 -11.69 12.23 -22.01
C GLY A 37 -12.16 11.46 -23.23
N MET A 38 -13.37 11.76 -23.67
CA MET A 38 -13.92 11.23 -24.91
C MET A 38 -14.78 12.31 -25.55
N TYR A 39 -14.60 12.56 -26.84
CA TYR A 39 -15.31 13.61 -27.57
C TYR A 39 -15.37 13.31 -29.07
N TRP A 40 -16.34 13.96 -29.74
CA TRP A 40 -16.48 13.92 -31.19
C TRP A 40 -15.58 14.95 -31.84
N LYS A 41 -14.86 14.54 -32.89
CA LYS A 41 -14.01 15.41 -33.70
C LYS A 41 -14.46 15.32 -35.16
N ARG A 42 -14.60 16.48 -35.80
CA ARG A 42 -14.91 16.59 -37.24
C ARG A 42 -13.61 16.57 -38.05
N GLN A 43 -13.61 15.90 -39.20
CA GLN A 43 -12.46 15.86 -40.11
C GLN A 43 -12.32 17.18 -40.88
N ALA A 44 -11.08 17.63 -41.09
CA ALA A 44 -10.81 18.84 -41.87
C ALA A 44 -11.29 18.66 -43.31
N GLY A 45 -12.17 19.56 -43.78
CA GLY A 45 -12.68 19.57 -45.15
C GLY A 45 -13.86 18.62 -45.45
N GLY A 46 -14.52 18.03 -44.44
CA GLY A 46 -15.67 17.15 -44.68
C GLY A 46 -16.75 17.17 -43.58
N GLU A 47 -17.90 16.55 -43.86
CA GLU A 47 -19.03 16.41 -42.92
C GLU A 47 -18.85 15.30 -41.87
N TYR A 48 -17.77 14.53 -41.97
CA TYR A 48 -17.57 13.30 -41.22
C TYR A 48 -17.05 13.55 -39.79
N GLU A 49 -17.75 12.97 -38.81
CA GLU A 49 -17.37 12.97 -37.39
C GLU A 49 -16.84 11.61 -36.94
N TYR A 50 -15.86 11.62 -36.04
CA TYR A 50 -15.32 10.40 -35.42
C TYR A 50 -15.08 10.61 -33.93
N LEU A 51 -15.15 9.52 -33.19
CA LEU A 51 -14.97 9.49 -31.75
C LEU A 51 -13.48 9.44 -31.41
N VAL A 52 -13.04 10.29 -30.49
CA VAL A 52 -11.68 10.35 -29.96
C VAL A 52 -11.71 10.08 -28.46
N LYS A 53 -10.82 9.20 -27.99
CA LYS A 53 -10.52 9.02 -26.57
C LYS A 53 -9.16 9.67 -26.26
N THR A 54 -9.11 10.56 -25.28
CA THR A 54 -7.86 11.06 -24.71
C THR A 54 -7.46 10.25 -23.50
N LEU A 55 -6.18 9.92 -23.42
CA LEU A 55 -5.57 9.32 -22.23
C LEU A 55 -5.11 10.41 -21.24
N PRO A 56 -4.77 10.07 -19.99
CA PRO A 56 -4.30 11.03 -19.00
C PRO A 56 -3.05 11.82 -19.41
N ASP A 57 -2.21 11.25 -20.28
CA ASP A 57 -1.02 11.88 -20.86
C ASP A 57 -1.31 12.68 -22.15
N ASN A 58 -2.59 13.00 -22.39
CA ASN A 58 -3.10 13.72 -23.56
C ASN A 58 -2.94 13.00 -24.91
N ARG A 59 -2.45 11.76 -24.95
CA ARG A 59 -2.47 10.98 -26.20
C ARG A 59 -3.90 10.75 -26.66
N GLN A 60 -4.12 10.91 -27.96
CA GLN A 60 -5.43 10.73 -28.58
C GLN A 60 -5.48 9.40 -29.33
N GLN A 61 -6.53 8.64 -29.07
CA GLN A 61 -6.87 7.44 -29.81
C GLN A 61 -8.17 7.68 -30.57
N ARG A 62 -8.12 7.55 -31.91
CA ARG A 62 -9.32 7.52 -32.74
C ARG A 62 -9.99 6.17 -32.56
N ILE A 63 -11.27 6.17 -32.16
CA ILE A 63 -12.06 4.96 -31.96
C ILE A 63 -12.74 4.56 -33.26
N GLY A 64 -13.41 5.49 -33.95
CA GLY A 64 -14.09 5.19 -35.20
C GLY A 64 -15.07 6.28 -35.66
N PRO A 65 -15.69 6.12 -36.85
CA PRO A 65 -16.81 6.95 -37.32
C PRO A 65 -17.91 7.12 -36.28
N ARG A 66 -18.71 8.16 -36.43
CA ARG A 66 -20.03 8.23 -35.81
C ARG A 66 -20.95 7.13 -36.35
N SER A 67 -21.41 6.26 -35.46
CA SER A 67 -22.32 5.14 -35.68
C SER A 67 -23.12 4.89 -34.39
N ALA A 68 -24.14 4.05 -34.44
CA ALA A 68 -24.89 3.68 -33.23
C ALA A 68 -23.98 3.08 -32.13
N GLU A 69 -22.98 2.29 -32.52
CA GLU A 69 -22.01 1.68 -31.59
C GLU A 69 -21.12 2.73 -30.91
N THR A 70 -20.59 3.70 -31.66
CA THR A 70 -19.71 4.73 -31.10
C THR A 70 -20.49 5.80 -30.32
N GLU A 71 -21.75 6.06 -30.66
CA GLU A 71 -22.65 6.85 -29.83
C GLU A 71 -22.95 6.18 -28.49
N GLN A 72 -23.23 4.88 -28.48
CA GLN A 72 -23.43 4.12 -27.25
C GLN A 72 -22.14 4.09 -26.39
N ALA A 73 -20.98 3.91 -27.02
CA ALA A 73 -19.69 3.97 -26.31
C ALA A 73 -19.45 5.35 -25.68
N TYR A 74 -19.75 6.43 -26.41
CA TYR A 74 -19.65 7.80 -25.90
C TYR A 74 -20.60 8.06 -24.73
N ALA A 75 -21.87 7.68 -24.86
CA ALA A 75 -22.87 7.83 -23.80
C ALA A 75 -22.49 7.04 -22.54
N SER A 76 -22.03 5.79 -22.71
CA SER A 76 -21.59 4.93 -21.60
C SER A 76 -20.37 5.52 -20.89
N PHE A 77 -19.39 6.03 -21.65
CA PHE A 77 -18.19 6.65 -21.09
C PHE A 77 -18.53 7.93 -20.32
N THR A 78 -19.29 8.84 -20.93
CA THR A 78 -19.60 10.15 -20.34
C THR A 78 -20.53 10.03 -19.14
N GLY A 79 -21.57 9.19 -19.23
CA GLY A 79 -22.45 8.88 -18.12
C GLY A 79 -21.73 8.20 -16.96
N GLY A 80 -20.96 7.14 -17.25
CA GLY A 80 -20.18 6.43 -16.24
C GLY A 80 -19.13 7.30 -15.57
N LYS A 81 -18.46 8.18 -16.33
CA LYS A 81 -17.52 9.16 -15.79
C LYS A 81 -18.21 10.13 -14.83
N ALA A 82 -19.32 10.75 -15.24
CA ALA A 82 -20.06 11.72 -14.43
C ALA A 82 -20.58 11.09 -13.13
N GLU A 83 -21.17 9.88 -13.20
CA GLU A 83 -21.66 9.16 -12.03
C GLU A 83 -20.52 8.80 -11.06
N THR A 84 -19.42 8.25 -11.60
CA THR A 84 -18.28 7.84 -10.78
C THR A 84 -17.60 9.04 -10.11
N GLU A 85 -17.44 10.16 -10.82
CA GLU A 85 -16.87 11.40 -10.26
C GLU A 85 -17.76 12.00 -9.16
N ALA A 86 -19.09 11.99 -9.36
CA ALA A 86 -20.03 12.44 -8.34
C ALA A 86 -19.95 11.56 -7.09
N ARG A 87 -19.96 10.23 -7.24
CA ARG A 87 -19.83 9.28 -6.13
C ARG A 87 -18.49 9.43 -5.40
N LEU A 88 -17.39 9.59 -6.14
CA LEU A 88 -16.06 9.79 -5.58
C LEU A 88 -15.99 11.08 -4.74
N ARG A 89 -16.63 12.16 -5.19
CA ARG A 89 -16.69 13.42 -4.44
C ARG A 89 -17.40 13.26 -3.10
N THR A 90 -18.55 12.58 -3.09
CA THR A 90 -19.32 12.30 -1.87
C THR A 90 -18.53 11.40 -0.91
N LEU A 91 -17.95 10.30 -1.42
CA LEU A 91 -17.14 9.39 -0.60
C LEU A 91 -15.89 10.09 -0.05
N LYS A 92 -15.27 10.98 -0.81
CA LYS A 92 -14.11 11.75 -0.33
C LYS A 92 -14.48 12.64 0.87
N ALA A 93 -15.65 13.28 0.84
CA ALA A 93 -16.12 14.08 1.97
C ALA A 93 -16.35 13.21 3.22
N ALA A 94 -17.06 12.09 3.06
CA ALA A 94 -17.30 11.13 4.14
C ALA A 94 -15.98 10.55 4.70
N PHE A 95 -15.03 10.25 3.82
CA PHE A 95 -13.71 9.73 4.20
C PHE A 95 -12.92 10.75 5.04
N ILE A 96 -12.93 12.03 4.66
CA ILE A 96 -12.28 13.11 5.45
C ILE A 96 -12.92 13.23 6.85
N ASP A 97 -14.25 13.13 6.94
CA ASP A 97 -14.94 13.19 8.23
C ASP A 97 -14.68 11.94 9.09
N ALA A 98 -14.56 10.77 8.46
CA ALA A 98 -14.11 9.54 9.13
C ALA A 98 -12.68 9.70 9.69
N GLU A 99 -11.72 10.26 8.93
CA GLU A 99 -10.36 10.49 9.43
C GLU A 99 -10.33 11.46 10.63
N ARG A 100 -11.15 12.52 10.60
CA ARG A 100 -11.28 13.46 11.74
C ARG A 100 -11.83 12.76 12.98
N THR A 101 -12.84 11.92 12.80
CA THR A 101 -13.47 11.18 13.90
C THR A 101 -12.53 10.10 14.46
N ASN A 102 -11.79 9.42 13.59
CA ASN A 102 -10.73 8.49 13.96
C ASN A 102 -9.70 9.14 14.88
N LYS A 103 -9.28 10.36 14.55
CA LYS A 103 -8.37 11.16 15.38
C LYS A 103 -8.97 11.48 16.74
N ALA A 104 -10.21 11.98 16.76
CA ALA A 104 -10.90 12.38 17.98
C ALA A 104 -11.09 11.21 18.96
N LEU A 105 -11.43 10.03 18.43
CA LEU A 105 -11.64 8.81 19.21
C LEU A 105 -10.38 7.97 19.41
N LYS A 106 -9.23 8.41 18.89
CA LYS A 106 -7.94 7.70 18.98
C LYS A 106 -8.05 6.25 18.52
N VAL A 107 -8.76 6.02 17.41
CA VAL A 107 -9.00 4.67 16.87
C VAL A 107 -7.68 4.01 16.50
N GLY A 108 -6.89 4.72 15.69
CA GLY A 108 -5.59 4.27 15.21
C GLY A 108 -4.41 4.83 15.98
N ARG A 109 -3.24 4.22 15.75
CA ARG A 109 -1.96 4.71 16.27
C ARG A 109 -0.77 4.40 15.38
N VAL A 110 -0.99 3.92 14.16
CA VAL A 110 0.11 3.69 13.22
C VAL A 110 0.91 4.99 13.09
N PRO A 111 2.25 4.95 13.09
CA PRO A 111 3.04 6.14 12.87
C PRO A 111 2.62 6.82 11.57
N ASN A 112 2.42 8.14 11.60
CA ASN A 112 1.93 8.87 10.42
C ASN A 112 2.83 8.64 9.20
N MET A 113 4.15 8.61 9.42
CA MET A 113 5.11 8.39 8.34
C MET A 113 4.92 7.04 7.63
N VAL A 114 4.52 5.98 8.35
CA VAL A 114 4.21 4.68 7.74
C VAL A 114 2.99 4.81 6.81
N VAL A 115 1.93 5.48 7.28
CA VAL A 115 0.72 5.75 6.49
C VAL A 115 1.05 6.63 5.28
N ASP A 116 1.89 7.65 5.45
CA ASP A 116 2.30 8.57 4.39
C ASP A 116 3.13 7.87 3.31
N VAL A 117 4.07 7.00 3.71
CA VAL A 117 4.87 6.16 2.78
C VAL A 117 3.98 5.19 2.01
N MET A 118 3.08 4.47 2.68
CA MET A 118 2.15 3.55 2.01
C MET A 118 1.22 4.28 1.04
N GLN A 119 0.71 5.45 1.42
CA GLN A 119 -0.13 6.27 0.55
C GLN A 119 0.66 6.78 -0.66
N ALA A 120 1.90 7.24 -0.48
CA ALA A 120 2.75 7.70 -1.58
C ALA A 120 3.01 6.57 -2.61
N LEU A 121 3.25 5.34 -2.13
CA LEU A 121 3.40 4.16 -2.97
C LEU A 121 2.08 3.78 -3.68
N GLU A 122 0.94 3.83 -2.99
CA GLU A 122 -0.37 3.52 -3.58
C GLU A 122 -0.79 4.56 -4.64
N ASP A 123 -0.56 5.84 -4.38
CA ASP A 123 -0.84 6.94 -5.31
C ASP A 123 0.07 6.88 -6.54
N ALA A 124 1.32 6.44 -6.36
CA ALA A 124 2.23 6.12 -7.46
C ALA A 124 1.84 4.83 -8.21
N GLY A 125 0.84 4.07 -7.75
CA GLY A 125 0.48 2.78 -8.36
C GLY A 125 1.50 1.66 -8.10
N LEU A 126 2.42 1.87 -7.15
CA LEU A 126 3.47 0.92 -6.78
C LEU A 126 3.08 0.02 -5.60
N GLY A 127 2.00 0.34 -4.88
CA GLY A 127 1.61 -0.33 -3.64
C GLY A 127 1.45 -1.86 -3.74
N GLU A 128 1.02 -2.40 -4.89
CA GLU A 128 0.90 -3.87 -5.07
C GLU A 128 2.25 -4.60 -5.11
N HIS A 129 3.34 -3.89 -5.40
CA HIS A 129 4.68 -4.46 -5.54
C HIS A 129 5.40 -4.64 -4.20
N PHE A 130 4.88 -4.01 -3.14
CA PHE A 130 5.46 -4.04 -1.80
C PHE A 130 4.52 -4.70 -0.79
N THR A 131 5.11 -5.40 0.17
CA THR A 131 4.42 -6.01 1.31
C THR A 131 5.11 -5.52 2.59
N VAL A 132 4.35 -4.92 3.50
CA VAL A 132 4.85 -4.57 4.83
C VAL A 132 5.12 -5.86 5.59
N VAL A 133 6.34 -6.02 6.07
CA VAL A 133 6.76 -7.18 6.86
C VAL A 133 7.31 -6.71 8.21
N GLY A 134 7.80 -7.65 9.02
CA GLY A 134 8.38 -7.30 10.32
C GLY A 134 7.34 -6.77 11.31
N THR A 135 7.78 -5.92 12.23
CA THR A 135 6.96 -5.45 13.35
C THR A 135 5.69 -4.70 12.88
N HIS A 136 5.77 -3.98 11.76
CA HIS A 136 4.68 -3.13 11.29
C HIS A 136 3.45 -3.90 10.79
N ALA A 137 3.62 -5.17 10.41
CA ALA A 137 2.50 -6.07 10.06
C ALA A 137 1.45 -6.17 11.18
N LEU A 138 1.89 -6.09 12.44
CA LEU A 138 1.02 -6.16 13.61
C LEU A 138 -0.05 -5.06 13.62
N TYR A 139 0.17 -3.90 12.98
CA TYR A 139 -0.84 -2.86 12.91
C TYR A 139 -2.04 -3.24 12.04
N ALA A 140 -1.83 -4.03 10.99
CA ALA A 140 -2.93 -4.58 10.18
C ALA A 140 -3.75 -5.57 11.01
N TYR A 141 -3.09 -6.45 11.77
CA TYR A 141 -3.77 -7.42 12.64
C TYR A 141 -4.47 -6.75 13.82
N GLU A 142 -3.84 -5.75 14.45
CA GLU A 142 -4.43 -4.92 15.52
C GLU A 142 -5.74 -4.29 15.06
N THR A 143 -5.71 -3.66 13.88
CA THR A 143 -6.88 -2.97 13.33
C THR A 143 -7.95 -3.97 12.93
N ALA A 144 -7.59 -5.07 12.27
CA ALA A 144 -8.53 -6.12 11.88
C ALA A 144 -9.21 -6.79 13.07
N ALA A 145 -8.50 -6.98 14.18
CA ALA A 145 -9.03 -7.56 15.39
C ALA A 145 -9.81 -6.57 16.27
N GLY A 146 -9.79 -5.27 15.96
CA GLY A 146 -10.46 -4.25 16.78
C GLY A 146 -9.89 -4.14 18.20
N VAL A 147 -8.57 -4.35 18.35
CA VAL A 147 -7.86 -4.33 19.64
C VAL A 147 -6.73 -3.30 19.66
N ARG A 148 -5.98 -3.27 20.75
CA ARG A 148 -4.76 -2.52 20.97
C ARG A 148 -3.68 -3.46 21.51
N ILE A 149 -2.72 -3.85 20.68
CA ILE A 149 -1.58 -4.68 21.06
C ILE A 149 -0.67 -3.90 22.03
N VAL A 150 -0.04 -4.55 23.01
CA VAL A 150 0.87 -3.86 23.94
C VAL A 150 2.08 -3.22 23.23
N SER A 151 2.45 -2.00 23.62
CA SER A 151 3.46 -1.17 22.94
C SER A 151 4.85 -1.81 22.85
N ASP A 152 5.25 -2.61 23.85
CA ASP A 152 6.54 -3.31 23.85
C ASP A 152 6.74 -4.21 22.62
N ALA A 153 5.66 -4.66 22.00
CA ALA A 153 5.70 -5.49 20.79
C ALA A 153 5.97 -4.66 19.52
N LEU A 154 5.84 -3.32 19.55
CA LEU A 154 5.78 -2.45 18.38
C LEU A 154 6.88 -1.39 18.29
N ALA A 155 7.84 -1.38 19.22
CA ALA A 155 8.89 -0.36 19.28
C ALA A 155 9.92 -0.52 18.15
N THR A 156 9.65 0.07 16.98
CA THR A 156 10.64 0.34 15.94
C THR A 156 10.41 1.70 15.27
N GLN A 157 11.49 2.31 14.77
CA GLN A 157 11.46 3.58 14.02
C GLN A 157 11.74 3.35 12.52
N ASP A 158 11.45 2.13 12.06
CA ASP A 158 11.69 1.66 10.70
C ASP A 158 10.40 1.09 10.11
N VAL A 159 10.32 0.92 8.79
CA VAL A 159 9.33 0.05 8.16
C VAL A 159 10.00 -0.84 7.13
N ASP A 160 9.83 -2.15 7.29
CA ASP A 160 10.35 -3.15 6.36
C ASP A 160 9.35 -3.37 5.21
N LEU A 161 9.78 -3.09 3.97
CA LEU A 161 9.01 -3.33 2.76
C LEU A 161 9.65 -4.45 1.93
N LEU A 162 8.97 -5.58 1.84
CA LEU A 162 9.35 -6.68 0.97
C LEU A 162 8.87 -6.41 -0.46
N TRP A 163 9.81 -6.30 -1.38
CA TRP A 163 9.56 -6.18 -2.82
C TRP A 163 9.39 -7.55 -3.49
N ASP A 164 8.31 -7.70 -4.27
CA ASP A 164 8.05 -8.93 -5.03
C ASP A 164 8.82 -8.98 -6.35
N ALA A 165 10.08 -9.43 -6.28
CA ALA A 165 10.97 -9.55 -7.44
C ALA A 165 10.43 -10.44 -8.57
N ARG A 166 9.45 -11.33 -8.30
CA ARG A 166 8.80 -12.15 -9.36
C ARG A 166 7.98 -11.30 -10.32
N LYS A 167 7.54 -10.11 -9.87
CA LYS A 167 6.78 -9.14 -10.66
C LYS A 167 7.68 -8.04 -11.26
N ARG A 168 9.00 -8.24 -11.31
CA ARG A 168 10.00 -7.24 -11.76
C ARG A 168 9.62 -6.53 -13.06
N VAL A 169 9.21 -7.26 -14.10
CA VAL A 169 8.87 -6.65 -15.40
C VAL A 169 7.68 -5.69 -15.27
N ARG A 170 6.65 -6.10 -14.52
CA ARG A 170 5.49 -5.25 -14.24
C ARG A 170 5.89 -4.05 -13.37
N PHE A 171 6.73 -4.27 -12.36
CA PHE A 171 7.24 -3.20 -11.49
C PHE A 171 7.98 -2.12 -12.28
N VAL A 172 8.92 -2.49 -13.15
CA VAL A 172 9.67 -1.54 -13.99
C VAL A 172 8.71 -0.77 -14.90
N THR A 173 7.76 -1.46 -15.54
CA THR A 173 6.76 -0.80 -16.40
C THR A 173 5.88 0.19 -15.63
N ASP A 174 5.46 -0.18 -14.42
CA ASP A 174 4.64 0.71 -13.58
C ASP A 174 5.46 1.89 -13.05
N LEU A 175 6.74 1.69 -12.68
CA LEU A 175 7.64 2.76 -12.25
C LEU A 175 7.97 3.74 -13.39
N ASP A 176 8.23 3.25 -14.60
CA ASP A 176 8.47 4.09 -15.78
C ASP A 176 7.27 4.99 -16.09
N ARG A 177 6.03 4.52 -15.85
CA ARG A 177 4.82 5.34 -16.01
C ARG A 177 4.70 6.45 -14.97
N VAL A 178 5.30 6.26 -13.78
CA VAL A 178 5.33 7.28 -12.73
C VAL A 178 6.34 8.38 -13.05
N ASP A 179 7.31 8.08 -13.93
CA ASP A 179 8.43 8.96 -14.29
C ASP A 179 9.20 9.46 -13.05
N ALA A 180 9.43 8.54 -12.10
CA ALA A 180 10.17 8.81 -10.87
C ALA A 180 10.86 7.55 -10.34
N SER A 181 11.94 7.75 -9.57
CA SER A 181 12.59 6.71 -8.77
C SER A 181 11.77 6.36 -7.52
N VAL A 182 12.04 5.22 -6.89
CA VAL A 182 11.37 4.86 -5.63
C VAL A 182 11.70 5.87 -4.54
N LEU A 183 12.96 6.31 -4.45
CA LEU A 183 13.35 7.40 -3.54
C LEU A 183 12.53 8.68 -3.79
N LYS A 184 12.34 9.12 -5.04
CA LYS A 184 11.51 10.29 -5.37
C LYS A 184 10.03 10.08 -5.00
N VAL A 185 9.52 8.85 -5.05
CA VAL A 185 8.18 8.53 -4.55
C VAL A 185 8.12 8.69 -3.03
N LEU A 186 9.10 8.20 -2.27
CA LEU A 186 9.18 8.43 -0.82
C LEU A 186 9.28 9.92 -0.48
N GLN A 187 9.98 10.71 -1.30
CA GLN A 187 10.05 12.16 -1.17
C GLN A 187 8.70 12.88 -1.39
N ARG A 188 7.66 12.19 -1.86
CA ARG A 188 6.27 12.72 -1.87
C ARG A 188 5.65 12.66 -0.47
N ALA A 189 6.03 11.68 0.35
CA ALA A 189 5.64 11.58 1.76
C ALA A 189 6.45 12.55 2.63
N ASP A 190 7.78 12.60 2.45
CA ASP A 190 8.67 13.52 3.16
C ASP A 190 9.87 13.91 2.28
N LYS A 191 9.99 15.20 1.94
CA LYS A 191 11.04 15.70 1.05
C LYS A 191 12.47 15.46 1.54
N SER A 192 12.65 15.17 2.83
CA SER A 192 13.96 14.96 3.43
C SER A 192 14.50 13.53 3.30
N PHE A 193 13.76 12.61 2.69
CA PHE A 193 14.28 11.27 2.42
C PHE A 193 15.51 11.30 1.51
N ILE A 194 16.56 10.64 1.97
CA ILE A 194 17.78 10.32 1.22
C ILE A 194 18.07 8.83 1.34
N ARG A 195 18.82 8.25 0.40
CA ARG A 195 19.38 6.90 0.57
C ARG A 195 20.46 6.94 1.65
N HIS A 196 20.42 5.98 2.57
CA HIS A 196 21.43 5.85 3.61
C HIS A 196 22.79 5.50 2.99
N THR A 197 23.88 6.11 3.48
CA THR A 197 25.22 5.97 2.89
C THR A 197 25.81 4.58 3.08
N GLU A 198 25.57 3.96 4.24
CA GLU A 198 26.10 2.63 4.57
C GLU A 198 25.14 1.47 4.25
N LYS A 199 23.84 1.77 4.09
CA LYS A 199 22.76 0.80 3.89
C LYS A 199 22.00 1.19 2.62
N VAL A 200 22.45 0.70 1.47
CA VAL A 200 21.93 1.13 0.17
C VAL A 200 20.47 0.72 -0.09
N GLU A 201 19.95 -0.20 0.73
CA GLU A 201 18.56 -0.63 0.80
C GLU A 201 17.65 0.30 1.60
N THR A 202 18.22 1.20 2.39
CA THR A 202 17.49 2.02 3.37
C THR A 202 17.32 3.44 2.85
N ALA A 203 16.10 3.97 2.91
CA ALA A 203 15.85 5.40 2.84
C ALA A 203 15.65 5.96 4.24
N ILE A 204 16.30 7.07 4.57
CA ILE A 204 16.19 7.72 5.89
C ILE A 204 15.78 9.19 5.70
N ASN A 205 14.85 9.68 6.51
CA ASN A 205 14.46 11.09 6.51
C ASN A 205 15.20 11.91 7.58
N ALA A 206 15.06 13.24 7.56
CA ALA A 206 15.71 14.13 8.52
C ALA A 206 15.28 13.95 9.99
N LYS A 207 14.27 13.11 10.26
CA LYS A 207 13.79 12.76 11.59
C LYS A 207 14.26 11.37 12.04
N GLY A 208 15.08 10.70 11.25
CA GLY A 208 15.61 9.36 11.53
C GLY A 208 14.62 8.22 11.32
N PHE A 209 13.54 8.44 10.55
CA PHE A 209 12.64 7.35 10.15
C PHE A 209 13.23 6.60 8.96
N GLU A 210 13.40 5.29 9.10
CA GLU A 210 13.99 4.41 8.10
C GLU A 210 12.91 3.63 7.32
N VAL A 211 13.10 3.47 6.01
CA VAL A 211 12.32 2.58 5.15
C VAL A 211 13.30 1.59 4.52
N ASP A 212 13.20 0.33 4.92
CA ASP A 212 14.09 -0.74 4.48
C ASP A 212 13.45 -1.55 3.36
N PHE A 213 14.16 -1.73 2.25
CA PHE A 213 13.67 -2.52 1.12
C PHE A 213 14.34 -3.90 1.07
N LEU A 214 13.52 -4.93 1.24
CA LEU A 214 13.97 -6.32 1.26
C LEU A 214 13.50 -7.04 0.01
N ARG A 215 14.22 -8.10 -0.38
CA ARG A 215 13.81 -9.03 -1.43
C ARG A 215 14.14 -10.47 -1.07
N ARG A 216 13.51 -11.41 -1.77
CA ARG A 216 13.91 -12.83 -1.75
C ARG A 216 15.30 -13.03 -2.35
N GLN A 217 15.89 -14.19 -2.05
CA GLN A 217 17.06 -14.71 -2.74
C GLN A 217 16.79 -14.81 -4.26
N PRO A 218 17.76 -14.41 -5.12
CA PRO A 218 17.61 -14.52 -6.56
C PRO A 218 17.53 -16.00 -6.98
N GLU A 219 16.67 -16.28 -7.94
CA GLU A 219 16.49 -17.61 -8.55
C GLU A 219 16.49 -17.47 -10.07
N GLY A 220 17.24 -18.32 -10.77
CA GLY A 220 17.38 -18.26 -12.23
C GLY A 220 17.94 -16.91 -12.68
N ASP A 221 17.30 -16.30 -13.68
CA ASP A 221 17.71 -15.01 -14.27
C ASP A 221 17.23 -13.78 -13.46
N ASP A 222 17.10 -13.92 -12.14
CA ASP A 222 16.75 -12.80 -11.26
C ASP A 222 18.01 -11.97 -10.95
N PRO A 223 18.17 -10.75 -11.52
CA PRO A 223 19.39 -9.99 -11.39
C PRO A 223 19.61 -9.55 -9.94
N HIS A 224 20.86 -9.66 -9.49
CA HIS A 224 21.31 -9.14 -8.22
C HIS A 224 22.78 -8.69 -8.35
N PRO A 225 23.16 -7.48 -7.88
CA PRO A 225 22.30 -6.47 -7.26
C PRO A 225 21.29 -5.86 -8.25
N PHE A 226 20.22 -5.23 -7.73
CA PHE A 226 19.18 -4.57 -8.54
C PHE A 226 18.85 -3.22 -7.93
N ARG A 227 18.97 -2.14 -8.70
CA ARG A 227 18.50 -0.80 -8.33
C ARG A 227 17.08 -0.63 -8.85
N PHE A 228 16.19 -0.03 -8.07
CA PHE A 228 14.78 0.08 -8.49
C PHE A 228 14.58 0.85 -9.81
N SER A 229 15.43 1.84 -10.09
CA SER A 229 15.39 2.62 -11.33
C SER A 229 16.79 2.95 -11.85
N SER A 230 16.85 3.64 -13.00
CA SER A 230 18.08 4.18 -13.57
C SER A 230 18.63 5.40 -12.81
N ASP A 231 17.91 5.96 -11.83
CA ASP A 231 18.38 7.07 -10.99
C ASP A 231 19.51 6.60 -10.04
N GLU A 232 20.65 7.30 -10.04
CA GLU A 232 21.86 6.87 -9.32
C GLU A 232 21.70 6.86 -7.80
N GLU A 233 20.82 7.71 -7.29
CA GLU A 233 20.53 7.85 -5.87
C GLU A 233 19.43 6.88 -5.40
N ASP A 234 18.85 6.08 -6.31
CA ASP A 234 17.78 5.16 -5.94
C ASP A 234 18.30 3.96 -5.12
N LEU A 235 17.33 3.26 -4.53
CA LEU A 235 17.54 2.23 -3.52
C LEU A 235 17.84 0.86 -4.15
N TRP A 236 18.59 0.07 -3.41
CA TRP A 236 19.02 -1.27 -3.79
C TRP A 236 18.43 -2.30 -2.82
N PRO A 237 17.29 -2.95 -3.12
CA PRO A 237 16.74 -3.97 -2.24
C PRO A 237 17.72 -5.12 -2.00
N ILE A 238 17.95 -5.44 -0.74
CA ILE A 238 18.86 -6.52 -0.32
C ILE A 238 18.12 -7.80 0.04
N GLN A 239 18.84 -8.90 0.01
CA GLN A 239 18.28 -10.21 0.32
C GLN A 239 18.03 -10.33 1.83
N ALA A 240 16.81 -10.70 2.20
CA ALA A 240 16.48 -11.06 3.58
C ALA A 240 16.42 -12.59 3.73
N ALA A 241 16.94 -13.08 4.86
CA ALA A 241 16.88 -14.51 5.20
C ALA A 241 15.43 -15.01 5.16
N ARG A 242 15.21 -16.13 4.45
CA ARG A 242 13.89 -16.77 4.31
C ARG A 242 12.79 -15.88 3.71
N ALA A 243 13.14 -14.76 3.07
CA ALA A 243 12.17 -13.87 2.42
C ALA A 243 11.42 -14.52 1.25
N SER A 244 11.90 -15.66 0.71
CA SER A 244 11.13 -16.46 -0.25
C SER A 244 9.79 -16.92 0.30
N VAL A 245 9.74 -17.32 1.59
CA VAL A 245 8.50 -17.72 2.28
C VAL A 245 7.50 -16.57 2.35
N LEU A 246 7.97 -15.38 2.75
CA LEU A 246 7.13 -14.18 2.81
C LEU A 246 6.66 -13.73 1.42
N THR A 247 7.49 -13.93 0.40
CA THR A 247 7.17 -13.57 -0.98
C THR A 247 6.06 -14.45 -1.55
N SER A 248 6.08 -15.76 -1.26
CA SER A 248 5.07 -16.72 -1.73
C SER A 248 3.84 -16.83 -0.83
N ALA A 249 3.85 -16.21 0.35
CA ALA A 249 2.76 -16.27 1.31
C ALA A 249 1.45 -15.69 0.78
N PRO A 250 0.29 -16.21 1.25
CA PRO A 250 -0.97 -15.52 1.06
C PRO A 250 -0.88 -14.10 1.64
N ARG A 251 -1.47 -13.13 0.93
CA ARG A 251 -1.49 -11.74 1.36
C ARG A 251 -2.67 -11.49 2.29
N PHE A 252 -2.41 -10.68 3.30
CA PHE A 252 -3.42 -10.07 4.15
C PHE A 252 -3.44 -8.57 3.85
N GLU A 253 -4.60 -8.04 3.50
CA GLU A 253 -4.77 -6.62 3.22
C GLU A 253 -5.82 -6.05 4.16
N HIS A 254 -5.46 -4.98 4.89
CA HIS A 254 -6.41 -4.34 5.78
C HIS A 254 -6.14 -2.84 5.90
N ALA A 255 -7.20 -2.07 6.07
CA ALA A 255 -7.07 -0.65 6.37
C ALA A 255 -6.35 -0.49 7.72
N VAL A 256 -5.45 0.47 7.79
CA VAL A 256 -4.80 0.86 9.05
C VAL A 256 -4.99 2.34 9.28
N ILE A 257 -5.07 2.72 10.56
CA ILE A 257 -5.40 4.08 10.98
C ILE A 257 -4.22 4.67 11.76
N SER A 258 -3.76 5.85 11.34
CA SER A 258 -2.68 6.56 12.00
C SER A 258 -3.11 7.17 13.33
N ALA A 259 -2.14 7.62 14.12
CA ALA A 259 -2.41 8.41 15.33
C ALA A 259 -3.14 9.74 15.04
N THR A 260 -3.05 10.26 13.81
CA THR A 260 -3.80 11.45 13.36
C THR A 260 -5.12 11.12 12.67
N GLY A 261 -5.54 9.85 12.70
CA GLY A 261 -6.79 9.37 12.11
C GLY A 261 -6.72 9.09 10.61
N ARG A 262 -5.59 9.36 9.96
CA ARG A 262 -5.40 9.10 8.52
C ARG A 262 -5.44 7.61 8.22
N MET A 263 -5.98 7.22 7.06
CA MET A 263 -6.06 5.81 6.69
C MET A 263 -5.24 5.47 5.45
N ALA A 264 -4.68 4.26 5.45
CA ALA A 264 -4.02 3.67 4.29
C ALA A 264 -4.28 2.17 4.26
N LEU A 265 -4.13 1.54 3.09
CA LEU A 265 -4.17 0.09 2.98
C LEU A 265 -2.79 -0.46 3.32
N MET A 266 -2.72 -1.30 4.35
CA MET A 266 -1.53 -2.10 4.63
C MET A 266 -1.67 -3.46 3.98
N ARG A 267 -0.74 -3.79 3.09
CA ARG A 267 -0.57 -5.13 2.55
C ARG A 267 0.53 -5.83 3.35
N THR A 268 0.21 -6.94 3.98
CA THR A 268 1.16 -7.74 4.75
C THR A 268 0.95 -9.23 4.46
N VAL A 269 1.67 -10.11 5.13
CA VAL A 269 1.52 -11.56 5.01
C VAL A 269 0.34 -12.06 5.84
N ALA A 270 -0.21 -13.22 5.50
CA ALA A 270 -1.23 -13.86 6.32
C ALA A 270 -0.74 -14.08 7.77
N PRO A 271 -1.64 -13.96 8.77
CA PRO A 271 -1.28 -14.10 10.19
C PRO A 271 -0.52 -15.40 10.50
N GLN A 272 -0.94 -16.52 9.91
CA GLN A 272 -0.28 -17.81 10.10
C GLN A 272 1.19 -17.81 9.60
N THR A 273 1.44 -17.26 8.41
CA THR A 273 2.79 -17.11 7.88
C THR A 273 3.63 -16.18 8.75
N PHE A 274 3.04 -15.11 9.28
CA PHE A 274 3.73 -14.21 10.21
C PHE A 274 4.21 -14.95 11.45
N ILE A 275 3.35 -15.76 12.08
CA ILE A 275 3.68 -16.59 13.26
C ILE A 275 4.85 -17.53 12.94
N GLU A 276 4.73 -18.33 11.89
CA GLU A 276 5.76 -19.30 11.49
C GLU A 276 7.11 -18.65 11.17
N PHE A 277 7.07 -17.47 10.53
CA PHE A 277 8.27 -16.71 10.25
C PHE A 277 8.92 -16.18 11.52
N LYS A 278 8.13 -15.64 12.45
CA LYS A 278 8.61 -15.07 13.70
C LYS A 278 9.19 -16.12 14.65
N LEU A 279 8.54 -17.27 14.79
CA LEU A 279 9.06 -18.40 15.55
C LEU A 279 10.41 -18.88 14.99
N TRP A 280 10.51 -19.03 13.67
CA TRP A 280 11.77 -19.40 13.05
C TRP A 280 12.87 -18.34 13.24
N MET A 281 12.55 -17.06 13.13
CA MET A 281 13.51 -15.99 13.41
C MET A 281 14.01 -16.05 14.85
N ALA A 282 13.13 -16.38 15.81
CA ALA A 282 13.51 -16.50 17.21
C ALA A 282 14.39 -17.70 17.51
N GLU A 283 14.16 -18.84 16.85
CA GLU A 283 14.86 -20.10 17.12
C GLU A 283 16.13 -20.26 16.26
N HIS A 284 16.04 -20.01 14.96
CA HIS A 284 17.01 -20.49 13.96
C HIS A 284 17.89 -19.39 13.35
N ALA A 285 17.56 -18.11 13.50
CA ALA A 285 18.36 -17.04 12.89
C ALA A 285 19.67 -16.79 13.68
N LEU A 286 20.78 -17.38 13.23
CA LEU A 286 22.08 -17.46 13.93
C LEU A 286 22.54 -16.14 14.58
N ASP A 287 22.52 -15.02 13.84
CA ASP A 287 23.06 -13.73 14.31
C ASP A 287 22.01 -12.79 14.92
N ARG A 288 20.85 -13.32 15.30
CA ARG A 288 19.77 -12.49 15.83
C ARG A 288 20.01 -12.17 17.32
N PRO A 289 20.07 -10.88 17.71
CA PRO A 289 20.24 -10.49 19.12
C PRO A 289 19.12 -11.03 20.01
N GLU A 290 19.45 -11.40 21.26
CA GLU A 290 18.52 -11.99 22.22
C GLU A 290 17.27 -11.11 22.47
N MET A 291 17.46 -9.79 22.57
CA MET A 291 16.34 -8.85 22.66
C MET A 291 15.37 -8.94 21.48
N LYS A 292 15.90 -9.14 20.26
CA LYS A 292 15.08 -9.30 19.05
C LYS A 292 14.38 -10.66 19.06
N ARG A 293 15.08 -11.76 19.42
CA ARG A 293 14.49 -13.11 19.53
C ARG A 293 13.30 -13.14 20.47
N ARG A 294 13.45 -12.62 21.70
CA ARG A 294 12.34 -12.53 22.67
C ARG A 294 11.17 -11.71 22.14
N ARG A 295 11.44 -10.64 21.39
CA ARG A 295 10.40 -9.85 20.75
C ARG A 295 9.68 -10.64 19.66
N ASP A 296 10.39 -11.37 18.80
CA ASP A 296 9.72 -12.16 17.75
C ASP A 296 8.84 -13.27 18.33
N LEU A 297 9.29 -13.96 19.38
CA LEU A 297 8.45 -14.93 20.12
C LEU A 297 7.18 -14.26 20.62
N ARG A 298 7.32 -13.13 21.34
CA ARG A 298 6.17 -12.39 21.86
C ARG A 298 5.22 -11.94 20.74
N GLN A 299 5.75 -11.49 19.61
CA GLN A 299 4.93 -11.10 18.45
C GLN A 299 4.18 -12.29 17.85
N ALA A 300 4.83 -13.47 17.76
CA ALA A 300 4.18 -14.70 17.32
C ALA A 300 3.06 -15.10 18.28
N ASP A 301 3.32 -15.12 19.59
CA ASP A 301 2.35 -15.47 20.64
C ASP A 301 1.12 -14.56 20.61
N ILE A 302 1.33 -13.25 20.44
CA ILE A 302 0.24 -12.27 20.33
C ILE A 302 -0.68 -12.61 19.15
N VAL A 303 -0.10 -12.85 17.96
CA VAL A 303 -0.92 -13.11 16.75
C VAL A 303 -1.59 -14.48 16.84
N GLN A 304 -0.92 -15.48 17.42
CA GLN A 304 -1.53 -16.79 17.69
C GLN A 304 -2.74 -16.65 18.62
N GLU A 305 -2.63 -15.90 19.72
CA GLU A 305 -3.74 -15.65 20.64
C GLU A 305 -4.93 -14.96 19.95
N LEU A 306 -4.67 -14.00 19.04
CA LEU A 306 -5.73 -13.35 18.26
C LEU A 306 -6.47 -14.31 17.32
N LEU A 307 -5.76 -15.29 16.73
CA LEU A 307 -6.37 -16.33 15.91
C LEU A 307 -7.18 -17.33 16.76
N ASP A 308 -6.60 -17.80 17.86
CA ASP A 308 -7.21 -18.80 18.75
C ASP A 308 -8.51 -18.26 19.38
N THR A 309 -8.53 -16.97 19.71
CA THR A 309 -9.71 -16.27 20.24
C THR A 309 -10.69 -15.80 19.17
N ARG A 310 -10.39 -16.04 17.89
CA ARG A 310 -11.19 -15.63 16.72
C ARG A 310 -11.44 -14.13 16.60
N LEU A 311 -10.57 -13.32 17.22
CA LEU A 311 -10.57 -11.87 17.02
C LEU A 311 -9.97 -11.51 15.67
N LEU A 312 -8.98 -12.28 15.20
CA LEU A 312 -8.43 -12.17 13.87
C LEU A 312 -8.90 -13.36 13.03
N VAL A 313 -9.42 -13.07 11.84
CA VAL A 313 -9.81 -14.11 10.86
C VAL A 313 -8.66 -14.27 9.87
N ALA A 314 -8.26 -15.52 9.63
CA ALA A 314 -7.20 -15.90 8.70
C ALA A 314 -7.62 -15.72 7.24
#